data_AF-A0A495AIL9-F1
#
_entry.id   AF-A0A495AIL9-F1
#
_cell.length_a   1.000
_cell.length_b   1.000
_cell.length_c   1.000
_cell.angle_alpha   90.00
_cell.angle_beta   90.00
_cell.angle_gamma   90.00
#
_symmetry.space_group_name_H-M   'P 1'
#
loop_
_entity.id
_entity.type
_entity.pdbx_description
1 polymer ?
#
loop_
_entity_poly.entity_id
_entity_poly.type
_entity_poly.pdbx_seq_one_letter_code
_entity_poly.pdbx_strand_id
1 'polypeptide(L)' 'MKESTYRKQRGNQQSLGRPWLEIDIKLIRLMAGHTRPKLIAKLFDRSYESIRQLAKREGIKLSRH' A
#
# COMPACT_ATOMS: atom_id res chain seq x y z
N MET A 1 -16.71 26.14 2.00
CA MET A 1 -16.13 24.81 1.72
C MET A 1 -14.72 25.03 1.20
N LYS A 2 -13.67 24.65 1.95
CA LYS A 2 -12.29 24.80 1.47
C LYS A 2 -11.96 23.61 0.57
N GLU A 3 -11.75 23.89 -0.71
CA GLU A 3 -11.25 22.96 -1.71
C GLU A 3 -9.97 22.29 -1.19
N SER A 4 -10.03 20.97 -1.05
CA SER A 4 -8.87 20.15 -0.79
C SER A 4 -7.93 20.30 -1.99
N THR A 5 -6.88 21.09 -1.80
CA THR A 5 -5.76 21.18 -2.72
C THR A 5 -5.14 19.78 -2.83
N TYR A 6 -5.60 19.00 -3.82
CA TYR A 6 -4.94 17.80 -4.29
C TYR A 6 -3.60 18.24 -4.90
N ARG A 7 -2.62 18.53 -4.03
CA ARG A 7 -1.22 18.71 -4.40
C ARG A 7 -0.87 17.45 -5.18
N LYS A 8 -0.54 17.61 -6.47
CA LYS A 8 0.06 16.56 -7.30
C LYS A 8 1.30 16.03 -6.55
N GLN A 9 1.12 14.98 -5.76
CA GLN A 9 2.22 14.33 -5.08
C GLN A 9 3.08 13.65 -6.14
N ARG A 10 4.41 13.80 -6.06
CA ARG A 10 5.32 13.03 -6.91
C ARG A 10 5.07 11.55 -6.60
N GLY A 11 4.85 10.71 -7.61
CA GLY A 11 4.46 9.29 -7.43
C GLY A 11 5.40 8.48 -6.52
N ASN A 12 6.60 8.99 -6.29
CA ASN A 12 7.69 8.39 -5.52
C ASN A 12 7.59 8.72 -4.01
N GLN A 13 6.77 9.71 -3.62
CA GLN A 13 6.55 10.12 -2.22
C GLN A 13 5.39 9.38 -1.53
N GLN A 14 4.85 8.33 -2.15
CA GLN A 14 3.71 7.58 -1.63
C GLN A 14 4.01 6.81 -0.33
N SER A 15 5.28 6.70 0.09
CA SER A 15 5.59 6.47 1.49
C SER A 15 6.05 7.78 2.12
N LEU A 16 5.13 8.51 2.73
CA LEU A 16 5.37 9.75 3.49
C LEU A 16 6.24 9.54 4.75
N GLY A 17 7.22 8.62 4.73
CA GLY A 17 8.00 8.23 5.90
C GLY A 17 7.20 7.47 6.97
N ARG A 18 5.90 7.23 6.77
CA ARG A 18 5.07 6.49 7.73
C ARG A 18 5.53 5.02 7.78
N PRO A 19 5.91 4.49 8.96
CA PRO A 19 6.31 3.10 9.11
C PRO A 19 5.12 2.16 8.84
N TRP A 20 5.43 0.92 8.48
CA TRP A 20 4.44 -0.15 8.45
C TRP A 20 4.19 -0.61 9.88
N LEU A 21 2.93 -0.57 10.30
CA LEU A 21 2.54 -1.14 11.59
C LEU A 21 2.28 -2.63 11.42
N GLU A 22 2.42 -3.39 12.51
CA GLU A 22 2.14 -4.83 12.50
C GLU A 22 0.68 -5.12 12.09
N ILE A 23 -0.24 -4.21 12.41
CA ILE A 23 -1.65 -4.30 11.99
C ILE A 23 -1.80 -4.17 10.47
N ASP A 24 -1.01 -3.29 9.84
CA ASP A 24 -1.01 -3.10 8.39
C ASP A 24 -0.52 -4.38 7.70
N ILE A 25 0.54 -4.99 8.24
CA ILE A 25 1.10 -6.25 7.75
C ILE A 25 0.07 -7.39 7.84
N LYS A 26 -0.62 -7.51 8.97
CA LYS A 26 -1.69 -8.51 9.17
C LYS A 26 -2.83 -8.32 8.16
N LEU A 27 -3.27 -7.09 7.95
CA LEU A 27 -4.31 -6.76 6.98
C LEU A 27 -3.86 -7.07 5.54
N ILE A 28 -2.65 -6.66 5.16
CA ILE A 28 -2.09 -6.94 3.83
C ILE A 28 -1.99 -8.45 3.59
N ARG A 29 -1.57 -9.22 4.59
CA ARG A 29 -1.49 -10.68 4.52
C ARG A 29 -2.87 -11.32 4.31
N LEU A 30 -3.90 -10.84 4.99
CA LEU A 30 -5.29 -11.25 4.79
C LEU A 30 -5.77 -10.97 3.36
N MET A 31 -5.42 -9.82 2.79
CA MET A 31 -5.87 -9.44 1.45
C MET A 31 -5.04 -10.04 0.31
N ALA A 32 -3.77 -10.40 0.54
CA ALA A 32 -2.82 -10.76 -0.50
C ALA A 32 -3.23 -11.96 -1.37
N GLY A 33 -4.15 -12.82 -0.90
CA GLY A 33 -4.71 -13.94 -1.66
C GLY A 33 -6.02 -13.62 -2.40
N HIS A 34 -6.74 -12.58 -2.00
CA HIS A 34 -8.10 -12.29 -2.47
C HIS A 34 -8.20 -11.00 -3.30
N THR A 35 -7.29 -10.07 -3.06
CA THR A 35 -7.38 -8.70 -3.59
C THR A 35 -6.17 -8.38 -4.44
N ARG A 36 -6.42 -7.74 -5.60
CA ARG A 36 -5.35 -7.24 -6.46
C ARG A 36 -4.44 -6.29 -5.68
N PRO A 37 -3.10 -6.44 -5.76
CA PRO A 37 -2.19 -5.60 -4.97
C PRO A 37 -2.27 -4.11 -5.31
N LYS A 38 -2.70 -3.76 -6.53
CA LYS A 38 -3.00 -2.36 -6.89
C LYS A 38 -4.17 -1.78 -6.10
N LEU A 39 -5.16 -2.59 -5.73
CA LEU A 39 -6.27 -2.17 -4.89
C LEU A 39 -5.84 -2.08 -3.43
N ILE A 40 -5.03 -3.04 -2.95
CA ILE A 40 -4.40 -2.97 -1.63
C ILE A 40 -3.61 -1.66 -1.49
N ALA A 41 -2.79 -1.31 -2.48
CA ALA A 41 -2.05 -0.06 -2.49
C ALA A 41 -2.95 1.18 -2.36
N LYS A 42 -4.10 1.20 -3.06
CA LYS A 42 -5.10 2.28 -2.94
C LYS A 42 -5.71 2.35 -1.53
N LEU A 43 -6.04 1.21 -0.92
CA LEU A 43 -6.64 1.16 0.42
C LEU A 43 -5.70 1.72 1.50
N PHE A 44 -4.39 1.51 1.33
CA PHE A 44 -3.37 1.97 2.28
C PHE A 44 -2.84 3.38 1.94
N ASP A 45 -3.34 3.99 0.87
CA ASP A 45 -2.82 5.23 0.29
C ASP A 45 -1.29 5.18 0.07
N ARG A 46 -0.82 4.06 -0.48
CA ARG A 46 0.60 3.79 -0.75
C ARG A 46 0.83 3.44 -2.22
N SER A 47 2.11 3.45 -2.62
CA SER A 47 2.50 2.93 -3.92
C SER A 47 2.37 1.41 -3.97
N TYR A 48 2.06 0.91 -5.18
CA TYR A 48 2.16 -0.51 -5.47
C TYR A 48 3.57 -1.04 -5.14
N GLU A 49 4.62 -0.27 -5.42
CA GLU A 49 6.00 -0.69 -5.16
C GLU A 49 6.29 -0.79 -3.65
N SER A 50 5.72 0.10 -2.83
CA SER A 50 5.86 0.03 -1.37
C SER A 50 5.19 -1.23 -0.81
N ILE A 51 4.00 -1.59 -1.31
CA ILE A 51 3.33 -2.85 -0.96
C ILE A 51 4.15 -4.06 -1.41
N ARG A 52 4.74 -4.01 -2.63
CA ARG A 52 5.59 -5.08 -3.16
C ARG A 52 6.85 -5.29 -2.32
N GLN A 53 7.51 -4.21 -1.92
CA GLN A 53 8.70 -4.26 -1.06
C GLN A 53 8.36 -4.79 0.32
N LEU A 54 7.26 -4.32 0.93
CA LEU A 54 6.76 -4.85 2.20
C LEU A 54 6.47 -6.35 2.09
N ALA A 55 5.70 -6.75 1.09
CA ALA A 55 5.32 -8.14 0.91
C ALA A 55 6.54 -9.05 0.71
N LYS A 56 7.57 -8.57 -0.01
CA LYS A 56 8.85 -9.28 -0.15
C LYS A 56 9.57 -9.42 1.20
N ARG A 57 9.61 -8.37 2.02
CA ARG A 57 10.24 -8.38 3.35
C ARG A 57 9.53 -9.33 4.32
N GLU A 58 8.21 -9.37 4.28
CA GLU A 58 7.36 -10.14 5.20
C GLU A 58 7.00 -11.54 4.66
N GLY A 59 7.50 -11.94 3.48
CA GLY A 59 7.19 -13.23 2.87
C GLY A 59 5.74 -13.41 2.41
N ILE A 60 5.02 -12.31 2.16
CA ILE A 60 3.62 -12.31 1.74
C ILE A 60 3.54 -12.54 0.22
N LYS A 61 2.80 -13.57 -0.21
CA LYS A 61 2.55 -13.84 -1.63
C LYS A 61 1.39 -12.99 -2.13
N LEU A 62 1.70 -11.98 -2.93
CA LEU A 62 0.72 -11.15 -3.61
C LEU A 62 0.13 -11.89 -4.82
N SER A 63 -1.18 -12.08 -4.83
CA SER A 63 -1.93 -12.67 -5.94
C SER A 63 -2.00 -11.73 -7.15
N ARG A 64 -2.00 -12.30 -8.37
CA ARG A 64 -2.12 -11.55 -9.64
C ARG A 64 -3.50 -11.69 -10.31
N HIS A 65 -4.44 -12.41 -9.69
CA HIS A 65 -5.77 -12.70 -10.25
C HIS A 65 -6.53 -11.43 -10.64
#